data_AF-A0A7Y7CHM3-F1
#
_entry.id   AF-A0A7Y7CHM3-F1
#
_cell.length_a   1.000
_cell.length_b   1.000
_cell.length_c   1.000
_cell.angle_alpha   90.00
_cell.angle_beta   90.00
_cell.angle_gamma   90.00
#
_symmetry.space_group_name_H-M   'P 1'
#
loop_
_entity.id
_entity.type
_entity.pdbx_description
1 polymer ?
#
loop_
_entity_poly.entity_id
_entity_poly.type
_entity_poly.pdbx_seq_one_letter_code
_entity_poly.pdbx_strand_id
1 'polypeptide(L)'
;MKKLFFTLILSLFSFTAFCNKILVPMDEAQANHLKAYGIAYWVLNQDEAIDWMLNYRGGSFLLPARTGIENELVIRGVSYQVISDADALKFEQLLASPSSNMDMMRLEKAPKIAVYTPKSKMPWDDAVTLALTYAEIPYDIVYDDELMNDELTTYDWLHLHHEDFTGQYGKFYQSFRNYSWYIQQQKDYEASAKKHG
;
A
#
# COMPACT_ATOMS: atom_id res chain seq x y z
N MET A 1 2.26 -8.11 -57.71
CA MET A 1 3.66 -7.75 -57.40
C MET A 1 3.81 -6.39 -56.72
N LYS A 2 3.34 -5.27 -57.31
CA LYS A 2 3.44 -3.93 -56.69
C LYS A 2 2.81 -3.81 -55.28
N LYS A 3 1.66 -4.47 -55.05
CA LYS A 3 1.01 -4.52 -53.73
C LYS A 3 1.85 -5.28 -52.69
N LEU A 4 2.46 -6.42 -53.07
CA LEU A 4 3.33 -7.21 -52.21
C LEU A 4 4.59 -6.44 -51.79
N PHE A 5 5.17 -5.70 -52.73
CA PHE A 5 6.34 -4.85 -52.48
C PHE A 5 6.01 -3.70 -51.50
N PHE A 6 4.82 -3.12 -51.62
CA PHE A 6 4.34 -2.08 -50.71
C PHE A 6 4.09 -2.63 -49.29
N THR A 7 3.51 -3.83 -49.15
CA THR A 7 3.31 -4.49 -47.85
C THR A 7 4.65 -4.84 -47.18
N LEU A 8 5.65 -5.29 -47.96
CA LEU A 8 6.98 -5.59 -47.45
C LEU A 8 7.70 -4.33 -46.96
N ILE A 9 7.60 -3.21 -47.68
CA ILE A 9 8.14 -1.91 -47.25
C ILE A 9 7.45 -1.43 -45.97
N LEU A 10 6.13 -1.58 -45.84
CA LEU A 10 5.40 -1.16 -44.65
C LEU A 10 5.82 -1.96 -43.39
N SER A 11 6.16 -3.25 -43.55
CA SER A 11 6.65 -4.08 -42.44
C SER A 11 8.06 -3.71 -41.94
N LEU A 12 8.88 -3.06 -42.77
CA LEU A 12 10.20 -2.56 -42.40
C LEU A 12 10.13 -1.28 -41.54
N PHE A 13 8.97 -0.61 -41.47
CA PHE A 13 8.69 0.53 -40.59
C PHE A 13 7.96 0.12 -39.31
N SER A 14 8.29 -1.06 -38.77
CA SER A 14 7.81 -1.44 -37.45
C SER A 14 8.43 -0.51 -36.41
N PHE A 15 7.64 0.44 -35.89
CA PHE A 15 8.06 1.34 -34.83
C PHE A 15 8.42 0.51 -33.59
N THR A 16 9.69 0.58 -33.17
CA THR A 16 10.08 0.13 -31.83
C THR A 16 9.47 1.12 -30.84
N ALA A 17 8.38 0.71 -30.17
CA ALA A 17 7.87 1.46 -29.04
C ALA A 17 8.85 1.29 -27.87
N PHE A 18 9.48 2.38 -27.44
CA PHE A 18 10.20 2.40 -26.18
C PHE A 18 9.15 2.56 -25.08
N CYS A 19 8.98 1.55 -24.23
CA CYS A 19 8.25 1.73 -23.00
C CYS A 19 9.25 2.21 -21.93
N ASN A 20 8.75 3.11 -21.09
CA ASN A 20 9.48 3.66 -19.96
C ASN A 20 8.78 3.15 -18.70
N LYS A 21 9.51 3.16 -17.59
CA LYS A 21 8.98 2.92 -16.26
C LYS A 21 9.25 4.13 -15.39
N ILE A 22 8.46 4.28 -14.35
CA ILE A 22 8.70 5.26 -13.30
C ILE A 22 9.25 4.52 -12.09
N LEU A 23 10.50 4.82 -11.74
CA LEU A 23 11.11 4.40 -10.50
C LEU A 23 10.75 5.36 -9.39
N VAL A 24 10.05 4.86 -8.37
CA VAL A 24 9.79 5.58 -7.12
C VAL A 24 10.75 5.06 -6.06
N PRO A 25 11.82 5.81 -5.72
CA PRO A 25 12.73 5.41 -4.67
C PRO A 25 12.03 5.40 -3.32
N MET A 26 12.42 4.49 -2.42
CA MET A 26 11.90 4.40 -1.04
C MET A 26 13.02 4.51 0.00
N ASP A 27 14.22 4.86 -0.43
CA ASP A 27 15.35 5.21 0.44
C ASP A 27 15.29 6.68 0.87
N GLU A 28 16.38 7.21 1.41
CA GLU A 28 16.47 8.59 1.91
C GLU A 28 16.25 9.67 0.83
N ALA A 29 16.31 9.33 -0.46
CA ALA A 29 16.06 10.27 -1.55
C ALA A 29 14.56 10.58 -1.75
N GLN A 30 13.68 9.83 -1.10
CA GLN A 30 12.24 10.02 -1.21
C GLN A 30 11.77 11.19 -0.36
N ALA A 31 11.10 12.16 -0.99
CA ALA A 31 10.54 13.32 -0.33
C ALA A 31 9.30 12.98 0.52
N ASN A 32 8.53 11.96 0.14
CA ASN A 32 7.35 11.55 0.90
C ASN A 32 7.03 10.05 0.80
N HIS A 33 7.56 9.25 1.73
CA HIS A 33 7.37 7.79 1.74
C HIS A 33 5.91 7.37 1.90
N LEU A 34 5.16 8.02 2.79
CA LEU A 34 3.76 7.64 3.04
C LEU A 34 2.88 7.93 1.81
N LYS A 35 3.07 9.08 1.15
CA LYS A 35 2.38 9.37 -0.11
C LYS A 35 2.84 8.44 -1.25
N ALA A 36 4.09 7.98 -1.24
CA ALA A 36 4.57 7.01 -2.23
C ALA A 36 3.82 5.66 -2.13
N TYR A 37 3.60 5.15 -0.91
CA TYR A 37 2.72 3.98 -0.70
C TYR A 37 1.29 4.25 -1.15
N GLY A 38 0.77 5.44 -0.87
CA GLY A 38 -0.53 5.90 -1.37
C GLY A 38 -0.66 5.84 -2.89
N ILE A 39 0.37 6.29 -3.61
CA ILE A 39 0.41 6.23 -5.07
C ILE A 39 0.50 4.79 -5.56
N ALA A 40 1.33 3.94 -4.95
CA ALA A 40 1.40 2.52 -5.30
C ALA A 40 0.01 1.86 -5.19
N TYR A 41 -0.71 2.11 -4.09
CA TYR A 41 -2.08 1.66 -3.91
C TYR A 41 -3.04 2.24 -4.96
N TRP A 42 -2.94 3.55 -5.23
CA TRP A 42 -3.80 4.23 -6.20
C TRP A 42 -3.62 3.68 -7.61
N VAL A 43 -2.37 3.41 -8.04
CA VAL A 43 -2.06 2.81 -9.35
C VAL A 43 -2.65 1.41 -9.45
N LEU A 44 -2.51 0.58 -8.41
CA LEU A 44 -3.14 -0.74 -8.35
C LEU A 44 -4.66 -0.67 -8.44
N ASN A 45 -5.28 0.38 -7.89
CA ASN A 45 -6.72 0.60 -7.96
C ASN A 45 -7.20 1.09 -9.34
N GLN A 46 -6.29 1.41 -10.26
CA GLN A 46 -6.58 1.68 -11.67
C GLN A 46 -6.36 0.43 -12.55
N ASP A 47 -6.31 -0.76 -11.94
CA ASP A 47 -5.99 -2.04 -12.61
C ASP A 47 -4.61 -2.03 -13.31
N GLU A 48 -3.69 -1.21 -12.82
CA GLU A 48 -2.32 -1.14 -13.32
C GLU A 48 -1.36 -1.83 -12.37
N ALA A 49 -0.81 -2.95 -12.82
CA ALA A 49 0.11 -3.73 -12.03
C ALA A 49 1.50 -3.06 -11.96
N ILE A 50 2.13 -3.14 -10.79
CA ILE A 50 3.41 -2.49 -10.43
C ILE A 50 4.42 -3.54 -9.95
N ASP A 51 5.70 -3.20 -9.93
CA ASP A 51 6.74 -4.09 -9.42
C ASP A 51 7.33 -3.51 -8.12
N TRP A 52 7.33 -4.30 -7.05
CA TRP A 52 7.89 -3.93 -5.76
C TRP A 52 9.27 -4.58 -5.58
N MET A 53 10.30 -3.75 -5.42
CA MET A 53 11.69 -4.18 -5.28
C MET A 53 12.03 -4.40 -3.81
N LEU A 54 11.83 -5.63 -3.32
CA LEU A 54 12.08 -6.03 -1.95
C LEU A 54 13.55 -5.88 -1.58
N ASN A 55 13.81 -5.27 -0.43
CA ASN A 55 15.15 -4.99 0.12
C ASN A 55 16.09 -4.19 -0.81
N TYR A 56 15.56 -3.56 -1.85
CA TYR A 56 16.32 -2.67 -2.73
C TYR A 56 15.84 -1.24 -2.58
N ARG A 57 16.77 -0.33 -2.27
CA ARG A 57 16.50 1.10 -2.07
C ARG A 57 15.25 1.36 -1.22
N GLY A 58 15.19 0.72 -0.04
CA GLY A 58 14.08 0.87 0.92
C GLY A 58 12.75 0.24 0.50
N GLY A 59 12.73 -0.65 -0.50
CA GLY A 59 11.47 -1.23 -1.00
C GLY A 59 10.88 -0.42 -2.15
N SER A 60 11.71 0.01 -3.10
CA SER A 60 11.30 0.91 -4.19
C SER A 60 10.24 0.30 -5.12
N PHE A 61 9.49 1.13 -5.83
CA PHE A 61 8.48 0.68 -6.79
C PHE A 61 8.86 1.02 -8.23
N LEU A 62 8.51 0.13 -9.16
CA LEU A 62 8.44 0.41 -10.59
C LEU A 62 6.97 0.51 -11.02
N LEU A 63 6.58 1.70 -11.43
CA LEU A 63 5.24 2.01 -11.94
C LEU A 63 5.28 2.09 -13.48
N PRO A 64 4.15 1.85 -14.17
CA PRO A 64 4.05 2.14 -15.59
C PRO A 64 4.24 3.63 -15.86
N ALA A 65 4.98 4.00 -16.92
CA ALA A 65 5.16 5.39 -17.28
C ALA A 65 3.92 5.95 -17.99
N ARG A 66 3.00 6.52 -17.22
CA ARG A 66 1.86 7.28 -17.72
C ARG A 66 1.90 8.70 -17.19
N THR A 67 1.55 9.65 -18.04
CA THR A 67 1.45 11.07 -17.66
C THR A 67 0.52 11.30 -16.47
N GLY A 68 -0.56 10.52 -16.34
CA GLY A 68 -1.45 10.59 -15.17
C GLY A 68 -0.74 10.22 -13.86
N ILE A 69 0.11 9.20 -13.87
CA ILE A 69 0.87 8.74 -12.70
C ILE A 69 1.96 9.77 -12.35
N GLU A 70 2.68 10.29 -13.34
CA GLU A 70 3.67 11.37 -13.14
C GLU A 70 3.04 12.61 -12.51
N ASN A 71 1.86 13.01 -12.97
CA ASN A 71 1.14 14.15 -12.41
C ASN A 71 0.77 13.92 -10.94
N GLU A 72 0.26 12.74 -10.59
CA GLU A 72 -0.07 12.39 -9.20
C GLU A 72 1.17 12.37 -8.30
N LEU A 73 2.30 11.85 -8.79
CA LEU A 73 3.59 11.90 -8.07
C LEU A 73 4.00 13.34 -7.77
N VAL A 74 3.90 14.24 -8.74
CA VAL A 74 4.19 15.67 -8.55
C VAL A 74 3.21 16.32 -7.56
N ILE A 75 1.90 16.10 -7.74
CA ILE A 75 0.85 16.70 -6.89
C ILE A 75 1.02 16.28 -5.43
N ARG A 76 1.38 15.02 -5.17
CA ARG A 76 1.53 14.47 -3.82
C ARG A 76 2.95 14.63 -3.26
N GLY A 77 3.85 15.28 -3.99
CA GLY A 77 5.21 15.58 -3.53
C GLY A 77 6.10 14.33 -3.37
N VAL A 78 5.95 13.35 -4.26
CA VAL A 78 6.70 12.10 -4.25
C VAL A 78 7.83 12.16 -5.28
N SER A 79 9.06 11.88 -4.83
CA SER A 79 10.23 11.78 -5.70
C SER A 79 10.09 10.60 -6.65
N TYR A 80 10.44 10.78 -7.92
CA TYR A 80 10.46 9.72 -8.92
C TYR A 80 11.53 9.97 -9.99
N GLN A 81 11.82 8.92 -10.77
CA GLN A 81 12.72 8.97 -11.93
C GLN A 81 12.09 8.19 -13.08
N VAL A 82 12.11 8.75 -14.28
CA VAL A 82 11.73 8.00 -15.48
C VAL A 82 12.94 7.22 -15.98
N ILE A 83 12.79 5.91 -16.11
CA ILE A 83 13.84 4.99 -16.57
C ILE A 83 13.40 4.27 -17.84
N SER A 84 14.36 3.82 -18.64
CA SER A 84 14.07 3.00 -19.81
C SER A 84 13.67 1.56 -19.41
N ASP A 85 12.92 0.87 -20.26
CA ASP A 85 12.68 -0.58 -20.08
C ASP A 85 13.98 -1.38 -19.98
N ALA A 86 15.03 -0.96 -20.70
CA ALA A 86 16.33 -1.62 -20.64
C ALA A 86 16.96 -1.52 -19.24
N ASP A 87 16.73 -0.41 -18.53
CA ASP A 87 17.18 -0.25 -17.14
C ASP A 87 16.29 -1.01 -16.16
N ALA A 88 14.98 -1.04 -16.39
CA ALA A 88 14.05 -1.86 -15.60
C ALA A 88 14.43 -3.35 -15.67
N LEU A 89 14.76 -3.85 -16.87
CA LEU A 89 15.21 -5.24 -17.06
C LEU A 89 16.53 -5.54 -16.33
N LYS A 90 17.46 -4.56 -16.29
CA LYS A 90 18.69 -4.71 -15.50
C LYS A 90 18.39 -4.83 -14.01
N PHE A 91 17.42 -4.08 -13.48
CA PHE A 91 17.00 -4.23 -12.08
C PHE A 91 16.39 -5.61 -11.83
N GLU A 92 15.52 -6.09 -12.72
CA GLU A 92 14.93 -7.43 -12.60
C GLU A 92 16.02 -8.52 -12.54
N GLN A 93 17.01 -8.47 -13.44
CA GLN A 93 18.14 -9.41 -13.45
C GLN A 93 19.02 -9.31 -12.21
N LEU A 94 19.25 -8.09 -11.72
CA LEU A 94 20.03 -7.84 -10.51
C LEU A 94 19.35 -8.43 -9.26
N LEU A 95 18.04 -8.19 -9.14
CA LEU A 95 17.26 -8.57 -7.96
C LEU A 95 16.93 -10.06 -7.95
N ALA A 96 16.78 -10.70 -9.12
CA ALA A 96 16.56 -12.14 -9.24
C ALA A 96 17.81 -13.00 -8.92
N SER A 97 18.95 -12.38 -8.56
CA SER A 97 20.17 -13.12 -8.25
C SER A 97 20.01 -13.96 -6.97
N PRO A 98 20.18 -15.30 -7.03
CA PRO A 98 20.01 -16.20 -5.89
C PRO A 98 20.96 -15.94 -4.71
N SER A 99 22.04 -15.19 -4.95
CA SER A 99 23.02 -14.82 -3.94
C SER A 99 22.68 -13.54 -3.18
N SER A 100 21.58 -12.85 -3.55
CA SER A 100 21.14 -11.61 -2.92
C SER A 100 19.93 -11.83 -2.02
N ASN A 101 19.76 -11.01 -0.98
CA ASN A 101 18.55 -10.98 -0.15
C ASN A 101 17.52 -9.99 -0.70
N MET A 102 17.46 -9.83 -2.02
CA MET A 102 16.55 -8.93 -2.72
C MET A 102 15.63 -9.73 -3.63
N ASP A 103 14.50 -9.14 -4.01
CA ASP A 103 13.55 -9.77 -4.93
C ASP A 103 12.69 -8.71 -5.63
N MET A 104 12.07 -9.09 -6.75
CA MET A 104 11.10 -8.27 -7.46
C MET A 104 9.73 -8.95 -7.42
N MET A 105 8.80 -8.37 -6.67
CA MET A 105 7.44 -8.89 -6.54
C MET A 105 6.45 -8.08 -7.38
N ARG A 106 5.79 -8.74 -8.33
CA ARG A 106 4.69 -8.16 -9.09
C ARG A 106 3.45 -8.02 -8.20
N LEU A 107 2.89 -6.81 -8.15
CA LEU A 107 1.62 -6.53 -7.49
C LEU A 107 0.56 -6.20 -8.55
N GLU A 108 -0.58 -6.88 -8.48
CA GLU A 108 -1.61 -6.79 -9.53
C GLU A 108 -2.92 -6.16 -9.05
N LYS A 109 -3.22 -6.24 -7.76
CA LYS A 109 -4.50 -5.79 -7.20
C LYS A 109 -4.29 -5.03 -5.90
N ALA A 110 -5.03 -3.93 -5.72
CA ALA A 110 -5.10 -3.22 -4.46
C ALA A 110 -5.88 -4.06 -3.42
N PRO A 111 -5.34 -4.28 -2.21
CA PRO A 111 -6.04 -5.04 -1.18
C PRO A 111 -7.18 -4.24 -0.56
N LYS A 112 -8.26 -4.92 -0.16
CA LYS A 112 -9.26 -4.37 0.76
C LYS A 112 -8.75 -4.51 2.20
N ILE A 113 -8.59 -3.37 2.88
CA ILE A 113 -7.93 -3.30 4.20
C ILE A 113 -8.96 -3.05 5.29
N ALA A 114 -8.87 -3.81 6.38
CA ALA A 114 -9.57 -3.55 7.63
C ALA A 114 -8.57 -3.24 8.75
N VAL A 115 -8.94 -2.33 9.64
CA VAL A 115 -8.24 -2.06 10.89
C VAL A 115 -9.15 -2.46 12.03
N TYR A 116 -8.72 -3.46 12.80
CA TYR A 116 -9.43 -3.87 14.01
C TYR A 116 -9.16 -2.84 15.09
N THR A 117 -10.16 -2.02 15.42
CA THR A 117 -10.02 -0.98 16.43
C THR A 117 -11.39 -0.60 16.99
N PRO A 118 -11.50 -0.37 18.31
CA PRO A 118 -12.75 0.05 18.90
C PRO A 118 -13.22 1.39 18.32
N LYS A 119 -14.53 1.49 18.03
CA LYS A 119 -15.14 2.71 17.46
C LYS A 119 -15.04 3.94 18.38
N SER A 120 -14.78 3.73 19.67
CA SER A 120 -14.57 4.80 20.66
C SER A 120 -13.12 5.27 20.77
N LYS A 121 -12.16 4.63 20.08
CA LYS A 121 -10.75 5.04 20.08
C LYS A 121 -10.60 6.37 19.32
N MET A 122 -9.80 7.28 19.87
CA MET A 122 -9.64 8.59 19.24
C MET A 122 -8.72 8.49 18.01
N PRO A 123 -8.98 9.23 16.91
CA PRO A 123 -8.29 9.04 15.64
C PRO A 123 -6.76 9.21 15.68
N TRP A 124 -6.24 9.96 16.65
CA TRP A 124 -4.80 10.17 16.82
C TRP A 124 -4.11 9.09 17.65
N ASP A 125 -4.87 8.21 18.31
CA ASP A 125 -4.33 7.15 19.16
C ASP A 125 -3.86 5.94 18.36
N ASP A 126 -4.10 5.91 17.05
CA ASP A 126 -3.69 4.83 16.16
C ASP A 126 -2.84 5.34 14.99
N ALA A 127 -1.53 5.11 15.12
CA ALA A 127 -0.53 5.49 14.13
C ALA A 127 -0.79 4.84 12.76
N VAL A 128 -1.40 3.65 12.71
CA VAL A 128 -1.69 2.96 11.45
C VAL A 128 -2.83 3.67 10.71
N THR A 129 -3.92 4.00 11.40
CA THR A 129 -5.02 4.76 10.77
C THR A 129 -4.56 6.14 10.33
N LEU A 130 -3.69 6.80 11.10
CA LEU A 130 -3.09 8.08 10.70
C LEU A 130 -2.22 7.92 9.45
N ALA A 131 -1.39 6.89 9.39
CA ALA A 131 -0.52 6.63 8.23
C ALA A 131 -1.33 6.30 6.97
N LEU A 132 -2.35 5.44 7.06
CA LEU A 132 -3.24 5.11 5.95
C LEU A 132 -4.02 6.33 5.48
N THR A 133 -4.59 7.10 6.41
CA THR A 133 -5.30 8.36 6.10
C THR A 133 -4.38 9.35 5.40
N TYR A 134 -3.16 9.54 5.92
CA TYR A 134 -2.19 10.45 5.31
C TYR A 134 -1.75 9.95 3.92
N ALA A 135 -1.56 8.65 3.74
CA ALA A 135 -1.28 8.02 2.45
C ALA A 135 -2.49 8.03 1.49
N GLU A 136 -3.69 8.39 1.96
CA GLU A 136 -4.95 8.31 1.19
C GLU A 136 -5.30 6.88 0.77
N ILE A 137 -4.96 5.90 1.60
CA ILE A 137 -5.32 4.50 1.40
C ILE A 137 -6.62 4.24 2.18
N PRO A 138 -7.71 3.82 1.50
CA PRO A 138 -8.98 3.53 2.16
C PRO A 138 -8.86 2.27 3.03
N TYR A 139 -9.54 2.30 4.17
CA TYR A 139 -9.66 1.17 5.09
C TYR A 139 -11.00 1.23 5.81
N ASP A 140 -11.49 0.07 6.23
CA ASP A 140 -12.67 -0.04 7.09
C ASP A 140 -12.25 -0.23 8.56
N ILE A 141 -13.01 0.34 9.48
CA ILE A 141 -12.86 0.09 10.92
C ILE A 141 -13.79 -1.06 11.28
N VAL A 142 -13.23 -2.13 11.83
CA VAL A 142 -13.95 -3.31 12.29
C VAL A 142 -13.67 -3.56 13.77
N TYR A 143 -14.61 -4.17 14.48
CA TYR A 143 -14.43 -4.59 15.87
C TYR A 143 -15.20 -5.89 16.16
N ASP A 144 -15.58 -6.13 17.41
CA ASP A 144 -16.20 -7.39 17.85
C ASP A 144 -17.50 -7.71 17.11
N ASP A 145 -18.36 -6.73 16.86
CA ASP A 145 -19.65 -6.98 16.19
C ASP A 145 -19.44 -7.51 14.76
N GLU A 146 -18.56 -6.87 13.98
CA GLU A 146 -18.23 -7.28 12.62
C GLU A 146 -17.50 -8.64 12.59
N LEU A 147 -16.62 -8.88 13.57
CA LEU A 147 -15.94 -10.17 13.73
C LEU A 147 -16.93 -11.30 14.00
N MET A 148 -17.87 -11.11 14.93
CA MET A 148 -18.85 -12.12 15.33
C MET A 148 -19.88 -12.41 14.21
N ASN A 149 -19.99 -11.52 13.23
CA ASN A 149 -20.82 -11.68 12.03
C ASN A 149 -20.06 -12.26 10.83
N ASP A 150 -18.82 -12.75 10.99
CA ASP A 150 -17.97 -13.30 9.92
C ASP A 150 -17.61 -12.31 8.78
N GLU A 151 -17.71 -10.99 9.03
CA GLU A 151 -17.47 -9.96 8.00
C GLU A 151 -16.00 -9.86 7.58
N LEU A 152 -15.08 -10.38 8.41
CA LEU A 152 -13.63 -10.35 8.14
C LEU A 152 -13.23 -11.10 6.87
N THR A 153 -14.01 -12.11 6.47
CA THR A 153 -13.77 -12.89 5.25
C THR A 153 -13.84 -12.06 3.97
N THR A 154 -14.40 -10.84 4.05
CA THR A 154 -14.52 -9.93 2.91
C THR A 154 -13.27 -9.07 2.68
N TYR A 155 -12.29 -9.12 3.58
CA TYR A 155 -11.08 -8.31 3.55
C TYR A 155 -9.87 -9.13 3.13
N ASP A 156 -8.95 -8.52 2.38
CA ASP A 156 -7.69 -9.15 2.02
C ASP A 156 -6.71 -9.04 3.19
N TRP A 157 -6.65 -7.87 3.84
CA TRP A 157 -5.67 -7.54 4.88
C TRP A 157 -6.37 -7.03 6.14
N LEU A 158 -5.91 -7.50 7.30
CA LEU A 158 -6.39 -7.08 8.61
C LEU A 158 -5.23 -6.58 9.46
N HIS A 159 -5.31 -5.34 9.93
CA HIS A 159 -4.42 -4.81 10.95
C HIS A 159 -5.00 -5.08 12.34
N LEU A 160 -4.14 -5.53 13.26
CA LEU A 160 -4.46 -5.86 14.65
C LEU A 160 -3.39 -5.24 15.54
N HIS A 161 -3.77 -4.71 16.71
CA HIS A 161 -2.79 -4.31 17.71
C HIS A 161 -2.49 -5.51 18.63
N HIS A 162 -1.23 -5.68 19.03
CA HIS A 162 -0.84 -6.79 19.90
C HIS A 162 -1.58 -6.77 21.25
N GLU A 163 -1.96 -5.58 21.73
CA GLU A 163 -2.74 -5.40 22.96
C GLU A 163 -4.14 -6.01 22.91
N ASP A 164 -4.74 -6.13 21.72
CA ASP A 164 -6.13 -6.59 21.55
C ASP A 164 -6.32 -8.06 22.01
N PHE A 165 -5.23 -8.84 22.04
CA PHE A 165 -5.28 -10.28 22.38
C PHE A 165 -5.07 -10.59 23.87
N THR A 166 -4.74 -9.58 24.68
CA THR A 166 -4.25 -9.83 26.05
C THR A 166 -5.34 -9.68 27.12
N GLY A 167 -6.48 -9.09 26.80
CA GLY A 167 -7.52 -8.73 27.77
C GLY A 167 -7.05 -7.76 28.87
N GLN A 168 -5.85 -7.21 28.72
CA GLN A 168 -5.27 -6.27 29.67
C GLN A 168 -5.73 -4.85 29.33
N TYR A 169 -6.00 -4.07 30.36
CA TYR A 169 -6.19 -2.63 30.17
C TYR A 169 -4.89 -2.04 29.60
N GLY A 170 -5.02 -1.35 28.47
CA GLY A 170 -3.89 -0.88 27.68
C GLY A 170 -2.93 0.05 28.44
N LYS A 171 -1.83 0.41 27.78
CA LYS A 171 -0.70 1.23 28.29
C LYS A 171 -1.15 2.53 29.00
N PHE A 172 -2.31 3.04 28.61
CA PHE A 172 -2.92 4.27 29.13
C PHE A 172 -3.64 4.11 30.48
N TYR A 173 -3.91 2.89 30.96
CA TYR A 173 -4.61 2.65 32.21
C TYR A 173 -3.94 3.36 33.40
N GLN A 174 -2.62 3.23 33.52
CA GLN A 174 -1.88 3.81 34.65
C GLN A 174 -2.03 5.33 34.72
N SER A 175 -1.98 6.02 33.58
CA SER A 175 -1.99 7.48 33.50
C SER A 175 -3.39 8.07 33.42
N PHE A 176 -4.34 7.35 32.82
CA PHE A 176 -5.62 7.90 32.40
C PHE A 176 -6.85 7.20 32.99
N ARG A 177 -6.71 6.18 33.84
CA ARG A 177 -7.85 5.43 34.43
C ARG A 177 -8.97 6.28 35.04
N ASN A 178 -8.64 7.46 35.55
CA ASN A 178 -9.61 8.35 36.21
C ASN A 178 -10.25 9.36 35.25
N TYR A 179 -9.82 9.43 33.99
CA TYR A 179 -10.36 10.36 33.01
C TYR A 179 -11.69 9.82 32.45
N SER A 180 -12.66 10.71 32.26
CA SER A 180 -14.01 10.31 31.84
C SER A 180 -14.03 9.53 30.53
N TRP A 181 -13.18 9.89 29.56
CA TRP A 181 -13.06 9.17 28.28
C TRP A 181 -12.55 7.74 28.48
N TYR A 182 -11.61 7.53 29.40
CA TYR A 182 -11.05 6.21 29.67
C TYR A 182 -12.05 5.33 30.44
N ILE A 183 -12.75 5.91 31.41
CA ILE A 183 -13.83 5.22 32.14
C ILE A 183 -14.95 4.80 31.16
N GLN A 184 -15.30 5.64 30.20
CA GLN A 184 -16.29 5.30 29.18
C GLN A 184 -15.77 4.18 28.27
N GLN A 185 -14.53 4.28 27.78
CA GLN A 185 -13.91 3.24 26.96
C GLN A 185 -13.89 1.88 27.69
N GLN A 186 -13.52 1.86 28.97
CA GLN A 186 -13.56 0.65 29.79
C GLN A 186 -14.98 0.05 29.86
N LYS A 187 -16.00 0.87 30.08
CA LYS A 187 -17.39 0.41 30.10
C LYS A 187 -17.83 -0.15 28.76
N ASP A 188 -17.42 0.47 27.65
CA ASP A 188 -17.75 0.02 26.31
C ASP A 188 -17.11 -1.35 26.03
N TYR A 189 -15.84 -1.55 26.43
CA TYR A 189 -15.17 -2.85 26.30
C TYR A 189 -15.83 -3.93 27.16
N GLU A 190 -16.14 -3.64 28.42
CA GLU A 190 -16.82 -4.58 29.32
C GLU A 190 -18.23 -4.94 28.81
N ALA A 191 -18.95 -3.98 28.22
CA ALA A 191 -20.25 -4.21 27.60
C ALA A 191 -20.15 -5.07 26.35
N SER A 192 -19.13 -4.85 25.50
CA SER A 192 -18.85 -5.67 24.32
C SER A 192 -18.53 -7.10 24.71
N ALA A 193 -17.62 -7.29 25.68
CA ALA A 193 -17.28 -8.60 26.22
C ALA A 193 -18.53 -9.34 26.70
N LYS A 194 -19.37 -8.70 27.54
CA LYS A 194 -20.60 -9.31 28.04
C LYS A 194 -21.63 -9.63 26.95
N LYS A 195 -21.66 -8.87 25.85
CA LYS A 195 -22.56 -9.11 24.72
C LYS A 195 -22.19 -10.39 23.97
N HIS A 196 -20.89 -10.68 23.88
CA HIS A 196 -20.34 -11.76 23.05
C HIS A 196 -19.77 -12.95 23.86
N GLY A 197 -19.70 -12.88 25.21
CA GLY A 197 -19.20 -13.95 26.10
C GLY A 197 -19.42 -13.70 27.59
#